data_AF-A0A0X7A735-F1
#
_entry.id   AF-A0A0X7A735-F1
#
_cell.length_a   1.000
_cell.length_b   1.000
_cell.length_c   1.000
_cell.angle_alpha   90.00
_cell.angle_beta   90.00
_cell.angle_gamma   90.00
#
_symmetry.space_group_name_H-M   'P 1'
#
loop_
_entity.id
_entity.type
_entity.pdbx_description
1 polymer ?
#
loop_
_entity_poly.entity_id
_entity_poly.type
_entity_poly.pdbx_seq_one_letter_code
_entity_poly.pdbx_strand_id
1 'polypeptide(L)'
;MTTSISIPDSDLEGFSQHARDEIVKHGEAYVKELIKEAYRLEASKNLSGGPPEVTQSMVVSASHYQQNYQPAAKSKFQKFLSFATSLLGLLIGGMWDYDKFSQSAQYLVLFIVILCLGIAALTASLTMDR
;
A
#
# COMPACT_ATOMS: atom_id res chain seq x y z
N MET A 1 -9.45 21.96 -23.63
CA MET A 1 -10.48 20.95 -23.95
C MET A 1 -11.14 20.55 -22.65
N THR A 2 -12.48 20.59 -22.59
CA THR A 2 -13.23 20.15 -21.42
C THR A 2 -13.93 18.85 -21.81
N THR A 3 -13.64 17.76 -21.09
CA THR A 3 -14.31 16.47 -21.29
C THR A 3 -15.49 16.41 -20.34
N SER A 4 -16.73 16.39 -20.86
CA SER A 4 -17.94 16.24 -20.07
C SER A 4 -18.40 14.78 -20.05
N ILE A 5 -18.85 14.33 -18.88
CA ILE A 5 -19.52 13.04 -18.71
C ILE A 5 -21.01 13.36 -18.57
N SER A 6 -21.83 12.85 -19.49
CA SER A 6 -23.28 13.03 -19.46
C SER A 6 -23.93 11.74 -18.97
N ILE A 7 -24.76 11.87 -17.92
CA ILE A 7 -25.58 10.79 -17.39
C ILE A 7 -27.01 11.07 -17.84
N PRO A 8 -27.69 10.15 -18.54
CA PRO A 8 -29.08 10.33 -18.93
C PRO A 8 -30.00 10.48 -17.71
N ASP A 9 -30.94 11.42 -17.76
CA ASP A 9 -31.89 11.64 -16.66
C ASP A 9 -32.79 10.43 -16.39
N SER A 10 -33.00 9.57 -17.39
CA SER A 10 -33.72 8.30 -17.27
C SER A 10 -33.05 7.36 -16.27
N ASP A 11 -31.72 7.37 -16.18
CA ASP A 11 -30.96 6.47 -15.30
C ASP A 11 -31.04 6.94 -13.83
N LEU A 12 -31.53 8.16 -13.62
CA LEU A 12 -31.69 8.81 -12.33
C LEU A 12 -33.17 8.91 -11.92
N GLU A 13 -34.08 8.22 -12.62
CA GLU A 13 -35.49 8.19 -12.25
C GLU A 13 -35.66 7.68 -10.80
N GLY A 14 -36.44 8.41 -10.00
CA GLY A 14 -36.60 8.13 -8.55
C GLY A 14 -35.52 8.73 -7.63
N PHE A 15 -34.45 9.34 -8.17
CA PHE A 15 -33.47 10.05 -7.35
C PHE A 15 -33.97 11.44 -6.95
N SER A 16 -33.86 11.76 -5.66
CA SER A 16 -34.06 13.12 -5.17
C SER A 16 -32.97 14.05 -5.69
N GLN A 17 -33.21 15.37 -5.69
CA GLN A 17 -32.19 16.33 -6.13
C GLN A 17 -30.87 16.18 -5.36
N HIS A 18 -30.93 16.00 -4.05
CA HIS A 18 -29.74 15.81 -3.22
C HIS A 18 -28.98 14.52 -3.59
N ALA A 19 -29.69 13.44 -3.94
CA ALA A 19 -29.06 12.21 -4.38
C ALA A 19 -28.37 12.36 -5.75
N ARG A 20 -28.95 13.16 -6.66
CA ARG A 20 -28.33 13.52 -7.94
C ARG A 20 -27.05 14.31 -7.73
N ASP A 21 -27.08 15.30 -6.84
CA ASP A 21 -25.92 16.13 -6.51
C ASP A 21 -24.77 15.29 -5.91
N GLU A 22 -25.08 14.35 -5.01
CA GLU A 22 -24.09 13.43 -4.46
C GLU A 22 -23.54 12.45 -5.51
N ILE A 23 -24.35 11.94 -6.45
CA ILE A 23 -23.86 11.12 -7.57
C ILE A 23 -22.82 11.88 -8.39
N VAL A 24 -23.10 13.13 -8.75
CA VAL A 24 -22.18 13.95 -9.55
C VAL A 24 -20.87 14.13 -8.79
N LYS A 25 -20.94 14.53 -7.52
CA LYS A 25 -19.79 14.73 -6.65
C LYS A 25 -18.95 13.45 -6.48
N HIS A 26 -19.59 12.30 -6.24
CA HIS A 26 -18.90 11.02 -6.13
C HIS A 26 -18.33 10.54 -7.47
N GLY A 27 -19.03 10.79 -8.58
CA GLY A 27 -18.54 10.51 -9.93
C GLY A 27 -17.31 11.33 -10.28
N GLU A 28 -17.29 12.62 -9.96
CA GLU A 28 -16.12 13.48 -10.13
C GLU A 28 -14.92 13.00 -9.30
N ALA A 29 -15.17 12.63 -8.04
CA ALA A 29 -14.13 12.08 -7.17
C ALA A 29 -13.59 10.76 -7.72
N TYR A 30 -14.47 9.89 -8.22
CA TYR A 30 -14.09 8.62 -8.85
C TYR A 30 -13.18 8.86 -10.06
N VAL A 31 -13.55 9.78 -10.96
CA VAL A 31 -12.78 10.12 -12.16
C VAL A 31 -11.41 10.71 -11.79
N LYS A 32 -11.34 11.56 -10.76
CA LYS A 32 -10.06 12.11 -10.28
C LYS A 32 -9.11 11.01 -9.78
N GLU A 33 -9.62 10.05 -9.00
CA GLU A 33 -8.80 8.92 -8.54
C GLU A 33 -8.41 7.99 -9.70
N LEU A 34 -9.31 7.75 -10.67
CA LEU A 34 -9.01 6.99 -11.88
C LEU A 34 -7.84 7.59 -12.67
N ILE A 35 -7.87 8.92 -12.88
CA ILE A 35 -6.80 9.65 -13.57
C ILE A 35 -5.48 9.51 -12.81
N LYS A 36 -5.50 9.70 -11.50
CA LYS A 36 -4.32 9.58 -10.64
C LYS A 36 -3.72 8.18 -10.71
N GLU A 37 -4.56 7.15 -10.68
CA GLU A 37 -4.10 5.76 -10.78
C GLU A 37 -3.56 5.43 -12.17
N ALA A 38 -4.16 5.97 -13.24
CA ALA A 38 -3.63 5.82 -14.59
C ALA A 38 -2.23 6.46 -14.73
N TYR A 39 -2.01 7.64 -14.13
CA TYR A 39 -0.67 8.25 -14.05
C TYR A 39 0.30 7.45 -13.19
N ARG A 40 -0.16 6.84 -12.09
CA ARG A 40 0.68 5.95 -11.27
C ARG A 40 1.15 4.73 -12.08
N LEU A 41 0.26 4.14 -12.87
CA LEU A 41 0.59 3.03 -13.76
C LEU A 41 1.56 3.44 -14.86
N GLU A 42 1.41 4.63 -15.44
CA GLU A 42 2.35 5.20 -16.39
C GLU A 42 3.74 5.36 -15.75
N ALA A 43 3.82 6.01 -14.60
CA ALA A 43 5.07 6.23 -13.87
C ALA A 43 5.77 4.92 -13.49
N SER A 44 5.01 3.85 -13.21
CA SER A 44 5.58 2.53 -12.93
C SER A 44 6.26 1.88 -14.14
N LYS A 45 5.87 2.26 -15.36
CA LYS A 45 6.41 1.73 -16.62
C LYS A 45 7.44 2.67 -17.25
N ASN A 46 7.34 3.96 -17.00
CA ASN A 46 8.27 4.99 -17.49
C ASN A 46 9.50 5.12 -16.59
N LEU A 47 10.30 4.05 -16.54
CA LEU A 47 11.54 3.99 -15.75
C LEU A 47 12.60 4.99 -16.19
N SER A 48 12.52 5.44 -17.44
CA SER A 48 13.41 6.41 -18.07
C SER A 48 13.08 7.88 -17.75
N GLY A 49 11.95 8.16 -17.09
CA GLY A 49 11.57 9.51 -16.68
C GLY A 49 11.28 10.47 -17.85
N GLY A 50 10.86 9.94 -19.01
CA GLY A 50 10.46 10.72 -20.17
C GLY A 50 9.12 11.45 -19.96
N PRO A 51 8.64 12.23 -20.95
CA PRO A 51 7.33 12.85 -20.89
C PRO A 51 6.23 11.81 -20.60
N PRO A 52 5.26 12.12 -19.71
CA PRO A 52 4.25 11.14 -19.33
C PRO A 52 3.28 10.88 -20.48
N GLU A 53 3.06 9.60 -20.81
CA GLU A 53 2.12 9.17 -21.84
C GLU A 53 1.12 8.15 -21.28
N VAL A 54 -0.07 8.61 -20.91
CA VAL A 54 -1.14 7.75 -20.42
C VAL A 54 -1.89 7.11 -21.59
N THR A 55 -1.74 5.80 -21.75
CA THR A 55 -2.41 5.03 -22.82
C THR A 55 -3.80 4.54 -22.38
N GLN A 56 -4.65 4.19 -23.36
CA GLN A 56 -5.96 3.57 -23.09
C GLN A 56 -5.85 2.34 -22.16
N SER A 57 -4.82 1.51 -22.37
CA SER A 57 -4.60 0.30 -21.56
C SER A 57 -4.39 0.60 -20.07
N MET A 58 -3.77 1.74 -19.74
CA MET A 58 -3.53 2.17 -18.38
C MET A 58 -4.84 2.64 -17.72
N VAL A 59 -5.70 3.34 -18.46
CA VAL A 59 -7.02 3.77 -17.96
C VAL A 59 -7.91 2.56 -17.67
N VAL A 60 -7.93 1.56 -18.55
CA VAL A 60 -8.66 0.30 -18.32
C VAL A 60 -8.11 -0.47 -17.12
N SER A 61 -6.77 -0.52 -16.97
CA SER A 61 -6.15 -1.18 -15.82
C SER A 61 -6.47 -0.45 -14.51
N ALA A 62 -6.46 0.88 -14.53
CA ALA A 62 -6.79 1.72 -13.38
C ALA A 62 -8.25 1.54 -12.92
N SER A 63 -9.20 1.37 -13.85
CA SER A 63 -10.61 1.15 -13.49
C SER A 63 -10.82 -0.20 -12.81
N HIS A 64 -10.15 -1.25 -13.26
CA HIS A 64 -10.18 -2.56 -12.61
C HIS A 64 -9.56 -2.53 -11.21
N TYR A 65 -8.49 -1.75 -11.02
CA TYR A 65 -7.90 -1.56 -9.70
C TYR A 65 -8.90 -0.87 -8.76
N GLN A 66 -9.52 0.23 -9.19
CA GLN A 66 -10.45 0.99 -8.36
C GLN A 66 -11.71 0.20 -7.97
N GLN A 67 -12.19 -0.70 -8.83
CA GLN A 67 -13.33 -1.58 -8.52
C GLN A 67 -12.98 -2.70 -7.54
N ASN A 68 -11.75 -3.21 -7.60
CA ASN A 68 -11.32 -4.37 -6.82
C ASN A 68 -10.47 -4.02 -5.59
N TYR A 69 -10.13 -2.75 -5.39
CA TYR A 69 -9.29 -2.33 -4.28
C TYR A 69 -10.08 -2.26 -2.97
N GLN A 70 -10.21 -3.41 -2.32
CA GLN A 70 -10.42 -3.49 -0.88
C GLN A 70 -9.06 -3.81 -0.26
N PRO A 71 -8.40 -2.86 0.44
CA PRO A 71 -7.17 -3.21 1.16
C PRO A 71 -7.53 -4.32 2.14
N ALA A 72 -6.92 -5.50 1.96
CA ALA A 72 -7.18 -6.64 2.82
C ALA A 72 -6.93 -6.21 4.27
N ALA A 73 -7.94 -6.39 5.13
CA ALA A 73 -7.80 -6.04 6.52
C ALA A 73 -6.70 -6.91 7.14
N LYS A 74 -5.63 -6.27 7.66
CA LYS A 74 -4.54 -7.00 8.32
C LYS A 74 -5.08 -7.87 9.45
N SER A 75 -4.71 -9.15 9.45
CA SER A 75 -5.11 -10.11 10.47
C SER A 75 -4.50 -9.72 11.84
N LYS A 76 -5.14 -10.15 12.94
CA LYS A 76 -4.62 -9.91 14.30
C LYS A 76 -3.20 -10.48 14.46
N PHE A 77 -2.88 -11.58 13.78
CA PHE A 77 -1.55 -12.18 13.79
C PHE A 77 -0.50 -11.31 13.08
N GLN A 78 -0.84 -10.72 11.92
CA GLN A 78 0.06 -9.80 11.21
C GLN A 78 0.37 -8.57 12.06
N LYS A 79 -0.64 -7.99 12.73
CA LYS A 79 -0.45 -6.85 13.65
C LYS A 79 0.47 -7.20 14.82
N PHE A 80 0.30 -8.40 15.40
CA PHE A 80 1.18 -8.89 16.46
C PHE A 80 2.62 -9.09 15.96
N LEU A 81 2.79 -9.68 14.76
CA LEU A 81 4.11 -9.92 14.18
C LEU A 81 4.85 -8.61 13.90
N SER A 82 4.17 -7.59 13.34
CA SER A 82 4.77 -6.27 13.15
C SER A 82 5.21 -5.64 14.48
N PHE A 83 4.41 -5.76 15.54
CA PHE A 83 4.80 -5.30 16.88
C PHE A 83 6.03 -6.06 17.41
N ALA A 84 6.06 -7.39 17.27
CA ALA A 84 7.18 -8.22 17.68
C ALA A 84 8.47 -7.86 16.93
N THR A 85 8.39 -7.55 15.63
CA THR A 85 9.57 -7.12 14.84
C THR A 85 10.15 -5.80 15.32
N SER A 86 9.32 -4.83 15.71
CA SER A 86 9.80 -3.57 16.31
C SER A 86 10.49 -3.82 17.65
N LEU A 87 9.95 -4.71 18.49
CA LEU A 87 10.55 -5.03 19.78
C LEU A 87 11.90 -5.76 19.62
N LEU A 88 11.98 -6.71 18.68
CA LEU A 88 13.23 -7.40 18.36
C LEU A 88 14.29 -6.43 17.82
N GLY A 89 13.92 -5.50 16.95
CA GLY A 89 14.84 -4.45 16.47
C GLY A 89 15.40 -3.59 17.60
N LEU A 90 14.55 -3.22 18.58
CA LEU A 90 14.98 -2.49 19.76
C LEU A 90 15.94 -3.31 20.63
N LEU A 91 15.66 -4.60 20.83
CA LEU A 91 16.54 -5.51 21.57
C LEU A 91 17.89 -5.68 20.88
N ILE A 92 17.91 -5.89 19.57
CA ILE A 92 19.14 -6.01 18.78
C ILE A 92 19.98 -4.73 18.90
N GLY A 93 19.35 -3.56 18.75
CA GLY A 93 20.03 -2.28 18.91
C GLY A 93 20.57 -2.05 20.33
N GLY A 94 19.78 -2.40 21.35
CA GLY A 94 20.20 -2.28 22.76
C GLY A 94 21.27 -3.28 23.18
N MET A 95 21.36 -4.43 22.50
CA MET A 95 22.38 -5.45 22.74
C MET A 95 23.71 -5.16 22.03
N TRP A 96 23.78 -4.16 21.15
CA TRP A 96 24.97 -3.80 20.40
C TRP A 96 26.06 -3.24 21.32
N ASP A 97 26.90 -4.15 21.82
CA ASP A 97 27.99 -3.85 22.75
C ASP A 97 29.21 -4.71 22.42
N TYR A 98 30.18 -4.08 21.75
CA TYR A 98 31.39 -4.73 21.23
C TYR A 98 32.28 -5.33 22.34
N ASP A 99 32.34 -4.67 23.48
CA ASP A 99 33.17 -5.09 24.61
C ASP A 99 32.61 -6.37 25.23
N LYS A 100 31.29 -6.49 25.31
CA LYS A 100 30.61 -7.70 25.81
C LYS A 100 30.66 -8.87 24.84
N PHE A 101 30.68 -8.62 23.52
CA PHE A 101 30.85 -9.67 22.53
C PHE A 101 32.22 -10.35 22.64
N SER A 102 33.26 -9.58 22.96
CA SER A 102 34.62 -10.08 23.06
C SER A 102 34.90 -10.83 24.37
N GLN A 103 34.21 -10.47 25.46
CA GLN A 103 34.42 -11.07 26.78
C GLN A 103 33.58 -12.33 27.04
N SER A 104 32.45 -12.51 26.34
CA SER A 104 31.52 -13.60 26.62
C SER A 104 30.96 -14.22 25.34
N ALA A 105 31.48 -15.38 24.98
CA ALA A 105 31.00 -16.17 23.84
C ALA A 105 29.48 -16.47 23.92
N GLN A 106 28.95 -16.62 25.14
CA GLN A 106 27.51 -16.81 25.36
C GLN A 106 26.67 -15.59 24.95
N TYR A 107 27.16 -14.37 25.21
CA TYR A 107 26.47 -13.13 24.85
C TYR A 107 26.46 -12.93 23.33
N LEU A 108 27.58 -13.26 22.67
CA LEU A 108 27.68 -13.26 21.21
C LEU A 108 26.71 -14.27 20.56
N VAL A 109 26.65 -15.51 21.06
CA VAL A 109 25.73 -16.53 20.54
C VAL A 109 24.28 -16.11 20.73
N LEU A 110 23.92 -15.58 21.90
CA LEU A 110 22.56 -15.09 22.18
C LEU A 110 22.17 -13.93 21.26
N PHE A 111 23.09 -12.99 21.01
CA PHE A 111 22.89 -11.89 20.08
C PHE A 111 22.63 -12.39 18.65
N ILE A 112 23.44 -13.33 18.15
CA ILE A 112 23.27 -13.91 16.80
C ILE A 112 21.91 -14.61 16.68
N VAL A 113 21.48 -15.36 17.69
CA VAL A 113 20.18 -16.04 17.67
C VAL A 113 19.03 -15.02 17.60
N ILE A 114 19.07 -13.97 18.43
CA ILE A 114 18.03 -12.91 18.43
C ILE A 114 18.02 -12.17 17.10
N LEU A 115 19.19 -11.89 16.52
CA LEU A 115 19.34 -11.26 15.22
C LEU A 115 18.71 -12.11 14.11
N CYS A 116 19.02 -13.41 14.06
CA CYS A 116 18.45 -14.34 13.09
C CYS A 116 16.92 -14.44 13.22
N LEU A 117 16.40 -14.51 14.46
CA LEU A 117 14.96 -14.50 14.70
C LEU A 117 14.30 -13.19 14.27
N GLY A 118 14.96 -12.05 14.50
CA GLY A 118 14.49 -10.74 14.05
C GLY A 118 14.37 -10.65 12.53
N ILE A 119 15.39 -11.11 11.81
CA ILE A 119 15.38 -11.14 10.33
C ILE A 119 14.26 -12.07 9.84
N ALA A 120 14.14 -13.28 10.39
CA ALA A 120 13.11 -14.23 9.99
C ALA A 120 11.69 -13.67 10.23
N ALA A 121 11.44 -13.06 11.39
CA ALA A 121 10.16 -12.44 11.72
C ALA A 121 9.84 -11.25 10.80
N LEU A 122 10.85 -10.43 10.46
CA LEU A 122 10.68 -9.32 9.53
C LEU A 122 10.32 -9.81 8.12
N THR A 123 11.03 -10.82 7.62
CA THR A 123 10.73 -11.43 6.32
C THR A 123 9.33 -12.04 6.29
N ALA A 124 8.92 -12.72 7.36
CA ALA A 124 7.56 -13.26 7.48
C ALA A 124 6.50 -12.14 7.48
N SER A 125 6.72 -11.05 8.22
CA SER A 125 5.79 -9.91 8.24
C SER A 125 5.64 -9.27 6.86
N LEU A 126 6.74 -9.10 6.12
CA LEU A 126 6.72 -8.46 4.79
C LEU A 126 6.11 -9.35 3.71
N THR A 127 6.32 -10.66 3.79
CA THR A 127 5.75 -11.62 2.83
C THR A 127 4.27 -11.86 3.08
N MET A 128 3.81 -11.80 4.33
CA MET A 128 2.40 -11.91 4.67
C MET A 128 1.60 -10.63 4.42
N ASP A 129 2.26 -9.47 4.29
CA ASP A 129 1.63 -8.18 3.95
C ASP A 129 1.37 -8.01 2.44
N ARG A 130 1.87 -8.90 1.58
CA ARG A 130 1.62 -8.95 0.13
C ARG A 130 0.43 -9.85 -0.21
#